data_AF-A0AAV8WLF6-F1
#
_entry.id   AF-A0AAV8WLF6-F1
#
_cell.length_a   1.000
_cell.length_b   1.000
_cell.length_c   1.000
_cell.angle_alpha   90.00
_cell.angle_beta   90.00
_cell.angle_gamma   90.00
#
_symmetry.space_group_name_H-M   'P 1'
#
loop_
_entity.id
_entity.type
_entity.pdbx_description
1 polymer ?
#
loop_
_entity_poly.entity_id
_entity_poly.type
_entity_poly.pdbx_seq_one_letter_code
_entity_poly.pdbx_strand_id
1 'polypeptide(L)'
;MDGILGANLFAHLLGDKRIVGPPNTPVAVETSLGFIVMDKALILSPAPILSSFCLTVEPSLENFVKRFWEVKDLPSSTTVDPDDLECEKIFQTTYRRDLSGRYTVVFFTFQN
;
A
#
# COMPACT_ATOMS: atom_id res chain seq x y z
N MET A 1 13.49 -6.10 6.71
CA MET A 1 13.37 -4.63 6.74
C MET A 1 12.81 -4.31 8.11
N ASP A 2 13.54 -3.58 8.93
CA ASP A 2 13.09 -3.28 10.30
C ASP A 2 12.40 -1.91 10.28
N GLY A 3 11.12 -1.87 10.64
CA GLY A 3 10.30 -0.66 10.66
C GLY A 3 9.96 -0.25 12.08
N ILE A 4 10.08 1.04 12.39
CA ILE A 4 9.66 1.60 13.68
C ILE A 4 8.27 2.20 13.52
N LEU A 5 7.30 1.70 14.28
CA LEU A 5 5.96 2.28 14.38
C LEU A 5 5.95 3.39 15.43
N GLY A 6 5.44 4.56 15.05
CA GLY A 6 5.24 5.66 15.99
C GLY A 6 4.10 5.36 16.99
N ALA A 7 4.22 5.88 18.21
CA ALA A 7 3.24 5.66 19.28
C ALA A 7 1.81 6.10 18.90
N ASN A 8 1.69 7.15 18.09
CA ASN A 8 0.39 7.62 17.59
C ASN A 8 -0.29 6.57 16.71
N LEU A 9 0.44 5.94 15.79
CA LEU A 9 -0.11 4.90 14.92
C LEU A 9 -0.40 3.62 15.71
N PHE A 10 0.51 3.23 16.59
CA PHE A 10 0.33 2.05 17.45
C PHE A 10 -0.97 2.09 18.25
N ALA A 11 -1.34 3.25 18.79
CA ALA A 11 -2.58 3.41 19.54
C ALA A 11 -3.84 3.09 18.72
N HIS A 12 -3.84 3.40 17.42
CA HIS A 12 -4.95 3.10 16.51
C HIS A 12 -5.00 1.63 16.09
N LEU A 13 -3.90 0.88 16.26
CA LEU A 13 -3.86 -0.53 15.95
C LEU A 13 -4.42 -1.39 17.09
N LEU A 14 -4.40 -0.90 18.34
CA LEU A 14 -4.83 -1.67 19.52
C LEU A 14 -6.32 -2.01 19.47
N GLY A 15 -6.62 -3.29 19.71
CA GLY A 15 -7.97 -3.79 19.92
C GLY A 15 -8.33 -3.92 21.40
N ASP A 16 -9.56 -4.40 21.65
CA ASP A 16 -10.12 -4.48 23.00
C ASP A 16 -9.70 -5.75 23.75
N LYS A 17 -9.36 -6.83 23.02
CA LYS A 17 -9.09 -8.13 23.67
C LYS A 17 -7.66 -8.24 24.17
N ARG A 18 -7.54 -8.84 25.35
CA ARG A 18 -6.26 -9.23 25.97
C ARG A 18 -6.37 -10.64 26.52
N ILE A 19 -5.38 -11.47 26.21
CA ILE A 19 -5.27 -12.83 26.74
C ILE A 19 -4.15 -12.81 27.77
N VAL A 20 -4.54 -12.96 29.04
CA VAL A 20 -3.62 -12.93 30.19
C VAL A 20 -3.54 -14.34 30.75
N GLY A 21 -2.35 -14.92 30.71
CA GLY A 21 -2.09 -16.22 31.34
C GLY A 21 -1.80 -16.10 32.84
N PRO A 22 -1.36 -17.19 33.48
CA PRO A 22 -0.88 -17.20 34.85
C PRO A 22 0.26 -16.19 35.12
N PRO A 23 0.60 -15.90 36.39
CA PRO A 23 1.73 -15.04 36.71
C PRO A 23 3.03 -15.48 36.01
N ASN A 24 3.82 -14.52 35.53
CA ASN A 24 5.04 -14.75 34.75
C ASN A 24 4.83 -15.43 33.38
N THR A 25 3.69 -15.19 32.74
CA THR A 25 3.47 -15.58 31.34
C THR A 25 3.26 -14.33 30.47
N PRO A 26 3.59 -14.40 29.17
CA PRO A 26 3.37 -13.30 28.26
C PRO A 26 1.87 -13.01 28.09
N VAL A 27 1.57 -11.74 27.79
CA VAL A 27 0.21 -11.26 27.49
C VAL A 27 0.07 -11.11 25.99
N ALA A 28 -0.98 -11.69 25.40
CA ALA A 28 -1.34 -11.40 24.02
C ALA A 28 -2.32 -10.22 23.99
N VAL A 29 -2.05 -9.23 23.15
CA VAL A 29 -2.92 -8.06 22.96
C VAL A 29 -3.38 -8.02 21.51
N GLU A 30 -4.69 -7.88 21.34
CA GLU A 30 -5.30 -7.78 20.02
C GLU A 30 -4.86 -6.48 19.34
N THR A 31 -4.57 -6.57 18.05
CA THR A 31 -4.44 -5.43 17.16
C THR A 31 -5.20 -5.69 15.87
N SER A 32 -5.39 -4.65 15.05
CA SER A 32 -5.97 -4.80 13.71
C SER A 32 -5.15 -5.72 12.78
N LEU A 33 -3.88 -5.97 13.09
CA LEU A 33 -2.99 -6.88 12.36
C LEU A 33 -2.93 -8.29 12.98
N GLY A 34 -3.71 -8.56 14.03
CA GLY A 34 -3.68 -9.81 14.80
C GLY A 34 -3.15 -9.61 16.22
N PHE A 35 -2.87 -10.70 16.93
CA PHE A 35 -2.39 -10.63 18.31
C PHE A 35 -0.88 -10.42 18.37
N ILE A 36 -0.45 -9.39 19.11
CA ILE A 36 0.95 -9.20 19.50
C ILE A 36 1.20 -9.83 20.87
N VAL A 37 2.35 -10.48 21.04
CA VAL A 37 2.74 -11.09 22.31
C VAL A 37 3.70 -10.14 23.03
N MET A 38 3.31 -9.69 24.21
CA MET A 38 4.11 -8.82 25.08
C MET A 38 4.52 -9.57 26.34
N ASP A 39 5.81 -9.57 26.64
CA ASP A 39 6.34 -10.09 27.90
C ASP A 39 7.19 -9.04 28.59
N LYS A 40 7.49 -9.26 29.87
CA LYS A 40 8.55 -8.51 30.56
C LYS A 40 9.87 -8.86 29.88
N ALA A 41 10.56 -7.85 29.36
CA ALA A 41 11.93 -8.02 28.90
C ALA A 41 12.79 -8.45 30.09
N LEU A 42 13.15 -9.73 30.15
CA LEU A 42 14.20 -10.19 31.04
C LEU A 42 15.51 -9.58 30.51
N ILE A 43 16.17 -8.74 31.31
CA ILE A 43 17.52 -8.26 31.02
C ILE A 43 18.47 -9.45 31.20
N LEU A 44 18.46 -10.38 30.24
CA LEU A 44 19.40 -11.47 30.17
C LEU A 44 20.57 -11.02 29.29
N SER A 45 21.78 -11.30 29.74
CA SER A 45 23.00 -11.21 28.92
C SER A 45 22.78 -11.93 27.59
N PRO A 46 23.52 -11.58 26.52
CA PRO A 46 23.06 -11.70 25.13
C PRO A 46 22.67 -13.14 24.79
N ALA A 47 21.39 -13.45 24.95
CA ALA A 47 20.79 -14.67 24.46
C ALA A 47 20.48 -14.47 22.97
N PRO A 48 20.61 -15.52 22.14
CA PRO A 48 20.28 -15.41 20.73
C PRO A 48 18.81 -14.99 20.60
N ILE A 49 18.59 -13.86 19.94
CA ILE A 49 17.27 -13.32 19.66
C ILE A 49 16.57 -14.31 18.73
N LEU A 50 15.75 -15.19 19.29
CA LEU A 50 14.87 -16.06 18.52
C LEU A 50 13.68 -15.21 18.05
N SER A 51 13.86 -14.51 16.93
CA SER A 51 12.76 -13.86 16.24
C SER A 51 12.05 -14.88 15.36
N SER A 52 10.81 -15.23 15.71
CA SER A 52 9.92 -16.00 14.83
C SER A 52 9.04 -15.00 14.07
N PHE A 53 9.29 -14.85 12.78
CA PHE A 53 8.46 -14.04 11.90
C PHE A 53 7.43 -14.96 11.22
N CYS A 54 6.14 -14.70 11.44
CA CYS A 54 5.10 -15.26 10.57
C CYS A 54 5.18 -14.54 9.22
N LEU A 55 5.93 -15.13 8.29
CA LEU A 55 5.92 -14.70 6.90
C LEU A 55 4.64 -15.23 6.25
N THR A 56 3.64 -14.38 6.10
CA THR A 56 2.65 -14.59 5.04
C THR A 56 3.39 -14.38 3.72
N VAL A 57 3.41 -15.40 2.86
CA VAL A 57 3.87 -15.25 1.49
C VAL A 57 2.84 -14.39 0.78
N GLU A 58 3.03 -13.08 0.83
CA GLU A 58 2.27 -12.18 -0.03
C GLU A 58 2.60 -12.53 -1.49
N PRO A 59 1.62 -12.43 -2.41
CA PRO A 59 1.92 -12.50 -3.82
C PRO A 59 3.00 -11.46 -4.13
N SER A 60 3.94 -11.80 -5.02
CA SER A 60 5.01 -10.87 -5.40
C SER A 60 4.45 -9.49 -5.77
N LEU A 61 5.24 -8.44 -5.54
CA LEU A 61 4.89 -7.10 -5.97
C LEU A 61 4.47 -7.08 -7.46
N GLU A 62 5.13 -7.87 -8.29
CA GLU A 62 4.79 -8.07 -9.70
C GLU A 62 3.35 -8.58 -9.89
N ASN A 63 2.90 -9.55 -9.09
CA ASN A 63 1.52 -10.04 -9.13
C ASN A 63 0.52 -8.98 -8.68
N PHE A 64 0.88 -8.14 -7.71
CA PHE A 64 0.03 -7.04 -7.26
C PHE A 64 -0.12 -5.96 -8.35
N VAL A 65 1.01 -5.57 -8.96
CA VAL A 65 1.04 -4.63 -10.09
C VAL A 65 0.27 -5.18 -11.28
N LYS A 66 0.42 -6.48 -11.59
CA LYS A 66 -0.34 -7.14 -12.67
C LYS A 66 -1.85 -7.08 -12.44
N ARG A 67 -2.32 -7.44 -11.24
CA ARG A 67 -3.76 -7.36 -10.88
C ARG A 67 -4.29 -5.94 -10.92
N PHE A 68 -3.49 -4.97 -10.50
CA PHE A 68 -3.86 -3.56 -10.56
C PHE A 68 -4.11 -3.09 -12.01
N TRP A 69 -3.29 -3.53 -12.96
CA TRP A 69 -3.48 -3.23 -14.38
C TRP A 69 -4.64 -4.02 -15.01
N GLU A 70 -4.83 -5.29 -14.65
CA GLU A 70 -5.96 -6.11 -15.13
C GLU A 70 -7.33 -5.52 -14.74
N VAL A 71 -7.45 -4.84 -13.59
CA VAL A 71 -8.68 -4.17 -13.17
C VAL A 71 -9.02 -2.96 -14.04
N LYS A 72 -8.04 -2.37 -14.73
CA LYS A 72 -8.26 -1.28 -15.70
C LYS A 72 -8.56 -1.78 -17.11
N ASP A 73 -8.11 -2.98 -17.45
CA ASP A 73 -8.31 -3.63 -18.76
C ASP A 73 -9.57 -4.52 -18.80
N LEU A 74 -10.65 -4.11 -18.13
CA LEU A 74 -11.95 -4.74 -18.34
C LEU A 74 -12.35 -4.54 -19.83
N PRO A 75 -12.86 -5.57 -20.53
CA PRO A 75 -13.36 -5.38 -21.88
C PRO A 75 -14.43 -4.29 -21.85
N SER A 76 -14.10 -3.16 -22.46
CA SER A 76 -14.86 -1.92 -22.36
C SER A 76 -16.31 -2.16 -22.74
N SER A 77 -17.23 -1.76 -21.85
CA SER A 77 -18.57 -1.43 -22.30
C SER A 77 -18.42 -0.41 -23.42
N THR A 78 -19.07 -0.64 -24.55
CA THR A 78 -18.99 0.10 -25.82
C THR A 78 -19.37 1.59 -25.77
N THR A 79 -19.52 2.14 -24.57
CA THR A 79 -19.82 3.55 -24.32
C THR A 79 -18.53 4.29 -24.00
N VAL A 80 -17.98 4.99 -25.00
CA VAL A 80 -16.88 5.93 -24.80
C VAL A 80 -17.44 7.15 -24.08
N ASP A 81 -16.79 7.58 -23.00
CA ASP A 81 -17.16 8.78 -22.26
C ASP A 81 -16.93 10.03 -23.14
N PRO A 82 -17.91 10.95 -23.26
CA PRO A 82 -17.71 12.21 -23.98
C PRO A 82 -16.51 13.02 -23.47
N ASP A 83 -16.20 12.97 -22.17
CA ASP A 83 -15.05 13.67 -21.59
C ASP A 83 -13.73 13.04 -22.06
N ASP A 84 -13.69 11.71 -22.22
CA ASP A 84 -12.53 11.00 -22.77
C ASP A 84 -12.28 11.40 -24.25
N LEU A 85 -13.35 11.58 -25.03
CA LEU A 85 -13.24 12.06 -26.42
C LEU A 85 -12.71 13.49 -26.51
N GLU A 86 -13.15 14.36 -25.61
CA GLU A 86 -12.65 15.73 -25.55
C GLU A 86 -11.18 15.78 -25.13
N CYS A 87 -10.80 14.98 -24.12
CA CYS A 87 -9.42 14.83 -23.68
C CYS A 87 -8.51 14.34 -24.82
N GLU A 88 -8.94 13.33 -25.58
CA GLU A 88 -8.20 12.80 -26.72
C GLU A 88 -8.04 13.87 -27.81
N LYS A 89 -9.10 14.64 -28.11
CA LYS A 89 -9.04 15.74 -29.08
C LYS A 89 -8.05 16.83 -28.66
N ILE A 90 -8.04 17.20 -27.38
CA ILE A 90 -7.08 18.17 -26.83
C ILE A 90 -5.67 17.62 -26.95
N PHE A 91 -5.44 16.35 -26.58
CA PHE A 91 -4.14 15.69 -26.68
C PHE A 91 -3.63 15.71 -28.12
N GLN A 92 -4.41 15.24 -29.09
CA GLN A 92 -4.02 15.23 -30.50
C GLN A 92 -3.74 16.61 -31.07
N THR A 93 -4.47 17.64 -30.62
CA THR A 93 -4.33 19.00 -31.13
C THR A 93 -3.14 19.73 -30.52
N THR A 94 -2.88 19.52 -29.23
CA THR A 94 -1.91 20.31 -28.47
C THR A 94 -0.57 19.62 -28.30
N TYR A 95 -0.52 18.29 -28.40
CA TYR A 95 0.67 17.51 -28.13
C TYR A 95 1.38 17.08 -29.41
N ARG A 96 2.66 17.44 -29.53
CA ARG A 96 3.53 16.95 -30.60
C ARG A 96 4.90 16.57 -30.06
N ARG A 97 5.48 15.51 -30.62
CA ARG A 97 6.87 15.11 -30.38
C ARG A 97 7.69 15.42 -31.63
N ASP A 98 8.78 16.15 -31.47
CA ASP A 98 9.68 16.45 -32.59
C ASP A 98 10.69 15.33 -32.85
N LEU A 99 11.43 15.44 -33.96
CA LEU A 99 12.46 14.48 -34.35
C LEU A 99 13.66 14.43 -33.39
N SER A 100 13.83 15.44 -32.53
CA SER A 100 14.84 15.44 -31.46
C SER A 100 14.36 14.75 -30.19
N GLY A 101 13.10 14.31 -30.17
CA GLY A 101 12.46 13.63 -29.05
C GLY A 101 11.85 14.56 -28.00
N ARG A 102 11.85 15.88 -28.23
CA ARG A 102 11.25 16.86 -27.30
C ARG A 102 9.74 16.92 -27.51
N TYR A 103 9.03 17.15 -26.42
CA TYR A 103 7.59 17.32 -26.43
C TYR A 103 7.25 18.81 -26.43
N THR A 104 6.37 19.20 -27.35
CA THR A 104 5.79 20.54 -27.41
C THR A 104 4.31 20.42 -27.08
N VAL A 105 3.88 21.21 -26.10
CA VAL A 105 2.47 21.35 -25.72
C VAL A 105 2.03 22.76 -26.11
N VAL A 106 1.09 22.85 -27.04
CA VAL A 106 0.47 24.13 -27.41
C VAL A 106 -0.50 24.52 -26.30
N PHE A 107 -0.33 25.73 -25.76
CA PHE A 107 -1.26 26.26 -24.76
C PHE A 107 -2.65 26.43 -25.39
N PHE A 108 -3.63 25.69 -24.88
CA PHE A 108 -5.01 25.77 -25.29
C PHE A 108 -5.82 26.42 -24.17
N THR A 109 -6.53 27.51 -24.49
CA THR A 109 -7.47 28.15 -23.57
C THR A 109 -8.84 27.50 -23.72
N PHE A 110 -9.39 26.97 -22.63
CA PHE A 110 -10.77 26.53 -22.59
C PHE A 110 -11.69 27.75 -22.82
N GLN A 111 -12.46 27.75 -23.92
CA GLN A 111 -13.57 28.68 -24.10
C GLN A 111 -14.85 28.02 -23.58
N ASN A 112 -15.06 28.05 -22.26
CA ASN A 112 -16.37 28.20 -21.62
C ASN A 112 -16.19 28.45 -20.11
#